data_AF-A0A538LWS4-F1
#
_entry.id   AF-A0A538LWS4-F1
#
_cell.length_a   1.000
_cell.length_b   1.000
_cell.length_c   1.000
_cell.angle_alpha   90.00
_cell.angle_beta   90.00
_cell.angle_gamma   90.00
#
_symmetry.space_group_name_H-M   'P 1'
#
loop_
_entity.id
_entity.type
_entity.pdbx_description
1 polymer ?
#
loop_
_entity_poly.entity_id
_entity_poly.type
_entity_poly.pdbx_seq_one_letter_code
_entity_poly.pdbx_strand_id
1 'polypeptide(L)'
;MAERLFLFVQFEFPWELGPPDGRYLVRAPGTDEPEHVVVLGTLAASRRAGGGGFARARSRRRTTPPQPTPQPSEVPVARVTIVDPVSISAERQARAWLADLDAERDVGAAAAVLNRVLYLHRIACADPYIHEVSPAQALTIRAGWGEGEQVAGGQWRFAHELAAAGVHPLGRRWPGGRRYSAALRPGERLAQLLGGRAQPLTCEELTLRARLDLDQGRLHHAAIELQAAVATGLPELAAEGRHELSVRIAELQKLSAAVAAQDRAARAASEQGPSEEVVRHALERLEAALRARTAAGLR
;
A
#
# COMPACT_ATOMS: atom_id res chain seq x y z
N MET A 1 17.64 -32.82 16.30
CA MET A 1 17.99 -31.85 15.26
C MET A 1 17.87 -30.47 15.87
N ALA A 2 18.78 -29.54 15.59
CA ALA A 2 18.62 -28.17 16.09
C ALA A 2 17.35 -27.57 15.47
N GLU A 3 16.45 -27.02 16.28
CA GLU A 3 15.22 -26.38 15.82
C GLU A 3 15.60 -25.18 14.94
N ARG A 4 15.10 -25.15 13.70
CA ARG A 4 15.26 -24.02 12.78
C ARG A 4 14.01 -23.17 12.85
N LEU A 5 14.14 -22.00 13.47
CA LEU A 5 13.07 -21.04 13.61
C LEU A 5 13.22 -19.98 12.52
N PHE A 6 12.11 -19.58 11.92
CA PHE A 6 12.04 -18.54 10.92
C PHE A 6 11.25 -17.37 11.47
N LEU A 7 11.77 -16.16 11.27
CA LEU A 7 11.13 -14.91 11.66
C LEU A 7 10.11 -14.52 10.60
N PHE A 8 9.01 -13.90 11.02
CA PHE A 8 7.99 -13.45 10.09
C PHE A 8 7.26 -12.19 10.52
N VAL A 9 6.67 -11.51 9.53
CA VAL A 9 5.62 -10.51 9.70
C VAL A 9 4.40 -10.97 8.90
N GLN A 10 3.24 -11.03 9.56
CA GLN A 10 1.98 -11.51 8.99
C GLN A 10 0.94 -10.40 8.98
N PHE A 11 0.20 -10.30 7.88
CA PHE A 11 -0.90 -9.37 7.67
C PHE A 11 -2.19 -10.14 7.38
N GLU A 12 -3.32 -9.60 7.81
CA GLU A 12 -4.64 -10.06 7.33
C GLU A 12 -5.40 -8.87 6.72
N PHE A 13 -5.93 -9.04 5.51
CA PHE A 13 -6.69 -8.03 4.78
C PHE A 13 -8.13 -8.51 4.56
N PRO A 14 -9.13 -7.60 4.61
CA PRO A 14 -10.54 -7.97 4.46
C PRO A 14 -10.98 -8.23 3.00
N TRP A 15 -10.07 -8.58 2.10
CA TRP A 15 -10.32 -8.88 0.69
C TRP A 15 -9.25 -9.81 0.10
N GLU A 16 -9.53 -10.37 -1.08
CA GLU A 16 -8.55 -11.14 -1.88
C GLU A 16 -7.52 -10.22 -2.54
N LEU A 17 -6.23 -10.54 -2.42
CA LEU A 17 -5.15 -9.66 -2.89
C LEU A 17 -4.83 -9.77 -4.39
N GLY A 18 -5.35 -10.79 -5.08
CA GLY A 18 -5.11 -11.03 -6.50
C GLY A 18 -4.25 -12.26 -6.79
N PRO A 19 -3.02 -12.41 -6.25
CA PRO A 19 -2.26 -13.63 -6.42
C PRO A 19 -2.94 -14.84 -5.78
N PRO A 20 -2.89 -16.01 -6.43
CA PRO A 20 -3.46 -17.22 -5.85
C PRO A 20 -2.73 -17.63 -4.58
N ASP A 21 -3.42 -18.35 -3.70
CA ASP A 21 -2.81 -18.93 -2.50
C ASP A 21 -1.60 -19.79 -2.88
N GLY A 22 -0.50 -19.65 -2.14
CA GLY A 22 0.75 -20.29 -2.47
C GLY A 22 1.98 -19.70 -1.79
N ARG A 23 3.13 -20.29 -2.09
CA ARG A 23 4.46 -19.85 -1.61
C ARG A 23 5.22 -19.22 -2.77
N TYR A 24 5.69 -18.00 -2.57
CA TYR A 24 6.40 -17.20 -3.57
C TYR A 24 7.79 -16.85 -3.05
N LEU A 25 8.81 -17.07 -3.87
CA LEU A 25 10.17 -16.63 -3.57
C LEU A 25 10.39 -15.25 -4.17
N VAL A 26 10.71 -14.27 -3.32
CA VAL A 26 11.13 -12.94 -3.75
C VAL A 26 12.65 -12.92 -3.73
N ARG A 27 13.26 -12.52 -4.85
CA ARG A 27 14.71 -12.45 -5.04
C ARG A 27 15.12 -11.05 -5.44
N ALA A 28 16.29 -10.60 -5.03
CA ALA A 28 16.87 -9.39 -5.61
C ALA A 28 17.20 -9.63 -7.10
N PRO A 29 17.12 -8.60 -7.96
CA PRO A 29 17.55 -8.73 -9.35
C PRO A 29 19.01 -9.18 -9.43
N GLY A 30 19.29 -10.21 -10.22
CA GLY A 30 20.66 -10.73 -10.41
C GLY A 30 21.15 -11.71 -9.34
N THR A 31 20.34 -12.04 -8.33
CA THR A 31 20.69 -13.03 -7.29
C THR A 31 19.77 -14.25 -7.35
N ASP A 32 20.33 -15.45 -7.18
CA ASP A 32 19.54 -16.69 -7.05
C ASP A 32 19.28 -17.08 -5.58
N GLU A 33 19.69 -16.25 -4.61
CA GLU A 33 19.31 -16.43 -3.21
C GLU A 33 17.95 -15.74 -2.93
N PRO A 34 17.06 -16.37 -2.15
CA PRO A 34 15.81 -15.73 -1.78
C PRO A 34 16.09 -14.62 -0.77
N GLU A 35 15.51 -13.45 -1.01
CA GLU A 35 15.49 -12.32 -0.08
C GLU A 35 14.37 -12.53 0.94
N HIS A 36 13.19 -12.95 0.45
CA HIS A 36 12.02 -13.25 1.28
C HIS A 36 11.20 -14.41 0.72
N VAL A 37 10.52 -15.13 1.60
CA VAL A 37 9.45 -16.06 1.22
C VAL A 37 8.11 -15.42 1.58
N VAL A 38 7.25 -15.24 0.57
CA VAL A 38 5.90 -14.69 0.75
C VAL A 38 4.89 -15.82 0.64
N VAL A 39 4.09 -15.99 1.68
CA VAL A 39 3.07 -17.03 1.76
C VAL A 39 1.71 -16.36 1.76
N LEU A 40 0.89 -16.69 0.77
CA LEU A 40 -0.47 -16.20 0.61
C LEU A 40 -1.45 -17.33 0.91
N GLY A 41 -2.45 -17.04 1.73
CA GLY A 41 -3.52 -17.97 2.05
C GLY A 41 -4.82 -17.24 2.34
N THR A 42 -5.95 -17.79 1.92
CA THR A 42 -7.26 -17.19 2.15
C THR A 42 -7.97 -17.89 3.33
N LEU A 43 -8.26 -17.12 4.38
CA LEU A 43 -9.05 -17.57 5.53
C LEU A 43 -10.53 -17.36 5.22
N ALA A 44 -11.30 -18.45 5.25
CA ALA A 44 -12.76 -18.48 5.19
C ALA A 44 -13.43 -17.49 4.23
N ALA A 45 -13.82 -17.96 3.06
CA ALA A 45 -15.23 -17.89 2.72
C ALA A 45 -15.71 -19.35 2.65
N SER A 46 -16.88 -19.67 3.19
CA SER A 46 -17.50 -20.99 2.96
C SER A 46 -17.30 -21.38 1.49
N ARG A 47 -16.87 -22.63 1.25
CA ARG A 47 -16.65 -23.18 -0.10
C ARG A 47 -17.74 -22.62 -1.01
N ARG A 48 -17.38 -21.89 -2.08
CA ARG A 48 -18.30 -21.78 -3.24
C ARG A 48 -18.81 -23.20 -3.45
N ALA A 49 -20.10 -23.42 -3.26
CA ALA A 49 -20.70 -24.74 -3.33
C ALA A 49 -20.36 -25.31 -4.72
N GLY A 50 -19.27 -26.06 -4.77
CA GLY A 50 -18.72 -26.66 -5.97
C GLY A 50 -19.76 -27.63 -6.49
N GLY A 51 -20.06 -27.50 -7.78
CA GLY A 51 -21.11 -28.24 -8.47
C GLY A 51 -21.01 -29.74 -8.20
N GLY A 52 -22.09 -30.27 -7.61
CA GLY A 52 -22.32 -31.69 -7.47
C GLY A 52 -23.76 -31.99 -7.87
N GLY A 53 -23.92 -32.62 -9.03
CA GLY A 53 -25.11 -33.40 -9.37
C GLY A 53 -26.10 -32.74 -10.31
N PHE A 54 -26.12 -33.22 -11.56
CA PHE A 54 -27.29 -33.16 -12.42
C PHE A 54 -28.45 -33.91 -11.76
N ALA A 55 -29.24 -33.20 -10.94
CA ALA A 55 -30.53 -33.68 -10.47
C ALA A 55 -31.60 -32.68 -10.93
N ARG A 56 -32.32 -33.06 -11.99
CA ARG A 56 -33.54 -32.39 -12.45
C ARG A 56 -34.57 -32.38 -11.31
N ALA A 57 -34.72 -31.26 -10.63
CA ALA A 57 -35.85 -31.00 -9.73
C ALA A 57 -36.68 -29.84 -10.28
N ARG A 58 -37.93 -30.14 -10.63
CA ARG A 58 -38.95 -29.22 -11.15
C ARG A 58 -39.16 -28.05 -10.18
N SER A 59 -38.81 -26.84 -10.60
CA SER A 59 -39.08 -25.62 -9.85
C SER A 59 -40.55 -25.20 -9.99
N ARG A 60 -41.33 -25.44 -8.93
CA ARG A 60 -42.58 -24.70 -8.68
C ARG A 60 -42.18 -23.29 -8.26
N ARG A 61 -42.55 -22.29 -9.08
CA ARG A 61 -42.43 -20.86 -8.78
C ARG A 61 -43.24 -20.54 -7.52
N ARG A 62 -42.58 -20.58 -6.36
CA ARG A 62 -43.10 -20.00 -5.12
C ARG A 62 -42.47 -18.62 -5.00
N THR A 63 -43.26 -17.60 -5.22
CA THR A 63 -42.91 -16.21 -4.96
C THR A 63 -42.70 -16.04 -3.46
N THR A 64 -41.45 -16.18 -3.02
CA THR A 64 -41.04 -15.81 -1.66
C THR A 64 -41.12 -14.29 -1.55
N PRO A 65 -41.82 -13.73 -0.55
CA PRO A 65 -41.81 -12.29 -0.33
C PRO A 65 -40.36 -11.82 -0.09
N PRO A 66 -39.95 -10.66 -0.64
CA PRO A 66 -38.60 -10.16 -0.47
C PRO A 66 -38.30 -9.95 1.01
N GLN A 67 -37.24 -10.59 1.52
CA GLN A 67 -36.72 -10.26 2.85
C GLN A 67 -36.17 -8.82 2.81
N PRO A 68 -36.52 -7.97 3.79
CA PRO A 68 -36.25 -6.53 3.73
C PRO A 68 -34.75 -6.17 3.77
N THR A 69 -33.88 -7.07 4.25
CA THR A 69 -32.42 -6.92 4.13
C THR A 69 -31.77 -8.31 4.05
N PRO A 70 -31.08 -8.67 2.96
CA PRO A 70 -30.31 -9.91 2.93
C PRO A 70 -29.17 -9.84 3.97
N GLN A 71 -28.90 -10.95 4.67
CA GLN A 71 -27.70 -11.06 5.50
C GLN A 71 -26.46 -10.90 4.61
N PRO A 72 -25.47 -10.06 4.97
CA PRO A 72 -24.24 -9.92 4.21
C PRO A 72 -23.55 -11.28 4.05
N SER A 73 -23.05 -11.57 2.85
CA SER A 73 -22.23 -12.75 2.62
C SER A 73 -20.91 -12.65 3.38
N GLU A 74 -20.44 -13.78 3.91
CA GLU A 74 -19.07 -13.88 4.45
C GLU A 74 -18.06 -13.49 3.37
N VAL A 75 -17.08 -12.65 3.74
CA VAL A 75 -16.05 -12.14 2.84
C VAL A 75 -14.74 -12.87 3.13
N PRO A 76 -14.02 -13.34 2.08
CA PRO A 76 -12.71 -13.95 2.27
C PRO A 76 -11.71 -12.97 2.89
N VAL A 77 -10.91 -13.46 3.84
CA VAL A 77 -9.81 -12.70 4.44
C VAL A 77 -8.50 -13.22 3.88
N ALA A 78 -7.74 -12.39 3.17
CA ALA A 78 -6.40 -12.77 2.72
C ALA A 78 -5.40 -12.66 3.88
N ARG A 79 -4.66 -13.73 4.14
CA ARG A 79 -3.52 -13.77 5.05
C ARG A 79 -2.23 -13.80 4.23
N VAL A 80 -1.32 -12.91 4.57
CA VAL A 80 0.02 -12.85 3.99
C VAL A 80 1.03 -13.06 5.10
N THR A 81 1.98 -13.98 4.93
CA THR A 81 3.12 -14.14 5.84
C THR A 81 4.41 -13.89 5.07
N ILE A 82 5.13 -12.84 5.45
CA ILE A 82 6.46 -12.49 4.92
C ILE A 82 7.49 -13.13 5.86
N VAL A 83 8.28 -14.05 5.32
CA VAL A 83 9.22 -14.86 6.09
C VAL A 83 10.65 -14.48 5.71
N ASP A 84 11.49 -14.27 6.73
CA ASP A 84 12.94 -14.17 6.57
C ASP A 84 13.49 -15.59 6.27
N PRO A 85 14.14 -15.82 5.11
CA PRO A 85 14.66 -17.14 4.74
C PRO A 85 15.83 -17.57 5.63
N VAL A 86 16.45 -16.68 6.40
CA VAL A 86 17.53 -17.01 7.32
C VAL A 86 16.97 -17.60 8.61
N SER A 87 17.27 -18.89 8.84
CA SER A 87 16.84 -19.56 10.07
C SER A 87 17.74 -19.21 11.25
N ILE A 88 17.15 -19.02 12.42
CA ILE A 88 17.85 -18.90 13.70
C ILE A 88 17.69 -20.18 14.51
N SER A 89 18.74 -20.56 15.25
CA SER A 89 18.79 -21.83 15.98
C SER A 89 18.42 -21.70 17.46
N ALA A 90 18.22 -20.47 17.96
CA ALA A 90 17.96 -20.22 19.37
C ALA A 90 16.74 -19.31 19.57
N GLU A 91 15.77 -19.78 20.37
CA GLU A 91 14.58 -19.00 20.72
C GLU A 91 14.92 -17.66 21.40
N ARG A 92 16.05 -17.59 22.11
CA ARG A 92 16.54 -16.34 22.71
C ARG A 92 16.83 -15.27 21.65
N GLN A 93 17.38 -15.65 20.50
CA GLN A 93 17.64 -14.72 19.39
C GLN A 93 16.31 -14.22 18.80
N ALA A 94 15.32 -15.10 18.67
CA ALA A 94 13.99 -14.75 18.17
C ALA A 94 13.30 -13.72 19.09
N ARG A 95 13.41 -13.93 20.40
CA ARG A 95 12.89 -13.02 21.42
C ARG A 95 13.58 -11.67 21.42
N ALA A 96 14.91 -11.65 21.25
CA ALA A 96 15.68 -10.42 21.16
C ALA A 96 15.29 -9.62 19.91
N TRP A 97 15.18 -10.29 18.75
CA TRP A 97 14.70 -9.66 17.52
C TRP A 97 13.33 -9.00 17.70
N LEU A 98 12.37 -9.71 18.30
CA LEU A 98 11.02 -9.17 18.51
C LEU A 98 11.01 -7.98 19.49
N ALA A 99 11.92 -7.96 20.46
CA ALA A 99 12.07 -6.85 21.41
C ALA A 99 12.70 -5.61 20.77
N ASP A 100 13.58 -5.80 19.78
CA ASP A 100 14.26 -4.73 19.04
C ASP A 100 13.49 -4.28 17.79
N LEU A 101 12.34 -4.92 17.51
CA LEU A 101 11.49 -4.63 16.35
C LEU A 101 10.91 -3.22 16.43
N ASP A 102 11.15 -2.44 15.39
CA ASP A 102 10.52 -1.14 15.18
C ASP A 102 9.27 -1.35 14.34
N ALA A 103 8.11 -1.21 14.99
CA ALA A 103 6.82 -1.52 14.37
C ALA A 103 6.51 -0.67 13.14
N GLU A 104 7.03 0.56 13.03
CA GLU A 104 6.79 1.39 11.85
C GLU A 104 7.71 0.97 10.70
N ARG A 105 9.02 0.87 10.99
CA ARG A 105 10.03 0.53 9.98
C ARG A 105 9.85 -0.90 9.45
N ASP A 106 9.74 -1.88 10.35
CA ASP A 106 9.81 -3.29 9.98
C ASP A 106 8.50 -3.77 9.33
N VAL A 107 7.35 -3.22 9.75
CA VAL A 107 6.07 -3.44 9.06
C VAL A 107 6.04 -2.76 7.70
N GLY A 108 6.59 -1.54 7.59
CA GLY A 108 6.74 -0.84 6.31
C GLY A 108 7.57 -1.64 5.31
N ALA A 109 8.71 -2.18 5.76
CA ALA A 109 9.56 -3.04 4.94
C ALA A 109 8.83 -4.32 4.49
N ALA A 110 8.13 -5.00 5.39
CA ALA A 110 7.35 -6.19 5.03
C ALA A 110 6.20 -5.88 4.05
N ALA A 111 5.53 -4.74 4.19
CA ALA A 111 4.52 -4.28 3.24
C ALA A 111 5.11 -3.95 1.86
N ALA A 112 6.32 -3.40 1.80
CA ALA A 112 7.02 -3.16 0.53
C ALA A 112 7.30 -4.47 -0.23
N VAL A 113 7.67 -5.54 0.50
CA VAL A 113 7.84 -6.88 -0.09
C VAL A 113 6.53 -7.41 -0.67
N LEU A 114 5.41 -7.29 0.07
CA LEU A 114 4.09 -7.66 -0.44
C LEU A 114 3.72 -6.84 -1.68
N ASN A 115 3.89 -5.52 -1.64
CA ASN A 115 3.59 -4.64 -2.77
C ASN A 115 4.43 -4.94 -4.01
N ARG A 116 5.66 -5.45 -3.83
CA ARG A 116 6.47 -5.97 -4.94
C ARG A 116 5.81 -7.20 -5.59
N VAL A 117 5.26 -8.12 -4.81
CA VAL A 117 4.51 -9.28 -5.33
C VAL A 117 3.26 -8.83 -6.09
N LEU A 118 2.49 -7.90 -5.51
CA LEU A 118 1.27 -7.37 -6.14
C LEU A 118 1.57 -6.63 -7.45
N TYR A 119 2.65 -5.83 -7.46
CA TYR A 119 3.13 -5.13 -8.66
C TYR A 119 3.51 -6.12 -9.78
N LEU A 120 4.27 -7.16 -9.46
CA LEU A 120 4.68 -8.18 -10.44
C LEU A 120 3.49 -8.99 -10.96
N HIS A 121 2.54 -9.32 -10.07
CA HIS A 121 1.30 -9.99 -10.48
C HIS A 121 0.49 -9.10 -11.43
N ARG A 122 0.28 -7.81 -11.08
CA ARG A 122 -0.41 -6.85 -11.94
C ARG A 122 0.16 -6.85 -13.36
N ILE A 123 1.49 -6.88 -13.50
CA ILE A 123 2.17 -6.97 -14.79
C ILE A 123 1.90 -8.32 -15.46
N ALA A 124 2.06 -9.43 -14.74
CA ALA A 124 1.90 -10.78 -15.27
C ALA A 124 0.48 -11.05 -15.79
N CYS A 125 -0.55 -10.49 -15.14
CA CYS A 125 -1.95 -10.64 -15.52
C CYS A 125 -2.50 -9.49 -16.37
N ALA A 126 -1.71 -8.42 -16.57
CA ALA A 126 -2.14 -7.18 -17.22
C ALA A 126 -3.45 -6.60 -16.64
N ASP A 127 -3.67 -6.77 -15.32
CA ASP A 127 -4.88 -6.32 -14.62
C ASP A 127 -4.63 -5.00 -13.85
N PRO A 128 -5.11 -3.85 -14.34
CA PRO A 128 -4.86 -2.56 -13.70
C PRO A 128 -5.60 -2.38 -12.37
N TYR A 129 -6.52 -3.27 -12.00
CA TYR A 129 -7.32 -3.14 -10.77
C TYR A 129 -6.63 -3.76 -9.54
N ILE A 130 -5.54 -4.50 -9.74
CA ILE A 130 -4.67 -4.96 -8.67
C ILE A 130 -3.82 -3.79 -8.19
N HIS A 131 -3.94 -3.44 -6.91
CA HIS A 131 -3.31 -2.27 -6.33
C HIS A 131 -2.50 -2.63 -5.09
N GLU A 132 -1.49 -1.80 -4.84
CA GLU A 132 -0.65 -1.84 -3.66
C GLU A 132 -1.47 -1.60 -2.38
N VAL A 133 -1.03 -2.22 -1.28
CA VAL A 133 -1.66 -2.12 0.04
C VAL A 133 -0.83 -1.28 1.01
N SER A 134 -1.50 -0.76 2.02
CA SER A 134 -0.89 -0.06 3.16
C SER A 134 -1.05 -0.90 4.44
N PRO A 135 -0.08 -0.87 5.37
CA PRO A 135 -0.24 -1.45 6.71
C PRO A 135 -1.51 -1.00 7.43
N ALA A 136 -1.95 0.25 7.23
CA ALA A 136 -3.15 0.80 7.86
C ALA A 136 -4.45 0.13 7.41
N GLN A 137 -4.42 -0.61 6.30
CA GLN A 137 -5.55 -1.37 5.77
C GLN A 137 -5.67 -2.78 6.35
N ALA A 138 -4.62 -3.28 7.01
CA ALA A 138 -4.63 -4.60 7.61
C ALA A 138 -5.56 -4.65 8.83
N LEU A 139 -6.35 -5.72 8.94
CA LEU A 139 -7.18 -6.01 10.12
C LEU A 139 -6.32 -6.28 11.35
N THR A 140 -5.17 -6.93 11.13
CA THR A 140 -4.21 -7.29 12.16
C THR A 140 -2.83 -7.42 11.53
N ILE A 141 -1.80 -7.14 12.33
CA ILE A 141 -0.41 -7.31 11.95
C ILE A 141 0.26 -8.06 13.08
N ARG A 142 0.96 -9.15 12.77
CA ARG A 142 1.63 -9.99 13.76
C ARG A 142 3.09 -10.18 13.39
N ALA A 143 3.98 -10.09 14.36
CA ALA A 143 5.38 -10.43 14.19
C ALA A 143 5.75 -11.58 15.13
N GLY A 144 6.55 -12.53 14.65
CA GLY A 144 6.80 -13.74 15.43
C GLY A 144 7.80 -14.69 14.79
N TRP A 145 7.83 -15.90 15.34
CA TRP A 145 8.65 -16.99 14.82
C TRP A 145 7.95 -18.34 14.91
N GLY A 146 8.39 -19.28 14.08
CA GLY A 146 7.93 -20.66 14.09
C GLY A 146 8.81 -21.56 13.23
N GLU A 147 8.46 -22.84 13.16
CA GLU A 147 9.12 -23.77 12.24
C GLU A 147 8.70 -23.47 10.79
N GLY A 148 9.56 -23.80 9.82
CA GLY A 148 9.34 -23.42 8.42
C GLY A 148 7.99 -23.84 7.86
N GLU A 149 7.59 -25.11 8.04
CA GLU A 149 6.30 -25.60 7.57
C GLU A 149 5.11 -25.01 8.35
N GLN A 150 5.28 -24.72 9.64
CA GLN A 150 4.25 -24.06 10.43
C GLN A 150 3.99 -22.64 9.91
N VAL A 151 5.06 -21.85 9.78
CA VAL A 151 5.00 -20.46 9.30
C VAL A 151 4.43 -20.42 7.89
N ALA A 152 4.83 -21.37 7.04
CA ALA A 152 4.30 -21.48 5.68
C ALA A 152 2.85 -22.01 5.60
N GLY A 153 2.32 -22.59 6.67
CA GLY A 153 0.89 -22.85 6.85
C GLY A 153 0.13 -21.70 7.50
N GLY A 154 0.79 -20.56 7.75
CA GLY A 154 0.22 -19.44 8.51
C GLY A 154 -0.02 -19.77 9.98
N GLN A 155 0.72 -20.73 10.54
CA GLN A 155 0.76 -21.09 11.96
C GLN A 155 2.10 -20.65 12.56
N TRP A 156 2.18 -20.51 13.88
CA TRP A 156 3.39 -20.03 14.54
C TRP A 156 3.56 -20.62 15.92
N ARG A 157 4.80 -20.65 16.40
CA ARG A 157 5.12 -21.03 17.78
C ARG A 157 4.88 -19.87 18.73
N PHE A 158 5.27 -18.66 18.32
CA PHE A 158 5.04 -17.44 19.06
C PHE A 158 4.81 -16.28 18.10
N ALA A 159 3.82 -15.45 18.39
CA ALA A 159 3.60 -14.20 17.69
C ALA A 159 3.05 -13.13 18.64
N HIS A 160 3.46 -11.90 18.41
CA HIS A 160 2.91 -10.72 19.06
C HIS A 160 2.11 -9.93 18.03
N GLU A 161 0.89 -9.54 18.40
CA GLU A 161 0.11 -8.62 17.60
C GLU A 161 0.66 -7.21 17.79
N LEU A 162 1.08 -6.60 16.69
CA LEU A 162 1.58 -5.24 16.68
C LEU A 162 0.38 -4.29 16.72
N ALA A 163 0.48 -3.21 17.50
CA ALA A 163 -0.53 -2.17 17.46
C ALA A 163 -0.58 -1.63 16.02
N ALA A 164 -1.73 -1.80 15.36
CA ALA A 164 -1.85 -1.47 13.94
C ALA A 164 -1.44 -0.01 13.71
N ALA A 165 -0.37 0.17 12.93
CA ALA A 165 0.12 1.48 12.53
C ALA A 165 -0.96 2.14 11.67
N GLY A 166 -1.77 2.99 12.28
CA GLY A 166 -2.82 3.77 11.60
C GLY A 166 -4.26 3.42 11.99
N VAL A 167 -4.52 2.33 12.71
CA VAL A 167 -5.83 2.16 13.37
C VAL A 167 -5.81 3.01 14.63
N HIS A 168 -6.05 4.31 14.47
CA HIS A 168 -6.56 5.07 15.59
C HIS A 168 -7.85 4.39 16.04
N PRO A 169 -7.95 3.90 17.29
CA PRO A 169 -9.23 3.47 17.82
C PRO A 169 -10.17 4.66 17.65
N LEU A 170 -11.28 4.45 16.95
CA LEU A 170 -12.40 5.40 16.79
C LEU A 170 -13.01 5.71 18.17
N GLY A 171 -12.26 6.38 19.05
CA GLY A 171 -12.60 6.48 20.46
C GLY A 171 -11.60 7.23 21.35
N ARG A 172 -10.34 7.44 20.96
CA ARG A 172 -9.46 8.34 21.74
C ARG A 172 -9.65 9.79 21.30
N ARG A 173 -10.35 10.53 22.16
CA ARG A 173 -10.55 11.99 22.10
C ARG A 173 -9.19 12.68 21.89
N TRP A 174 -8.99 13.26 20.71
CA TRP A 174 -7.76 13.99 20.38
C TRP A 174 -7.65 15.23 21.27
N PRO A 175 -6.57 15.43 22.03
CA PRO A 175 -6.36 16.67 22.75
C PRO A 175 -5.88 17.75 21.77
N GLY A 176 -6.74 18.71 21.46
CA GLY A 176 -6.40 19.96 20.77
C GLY A 176 -7.17 20.21 19.46
N GLY A 177 -7.86 21.36 19.39
CA GLY A 177 -8.71 21.75 18.25
C GLY A 177 -8.01 21.90 16.89
N ARG A 178 -6.68 22.13 16.86
CA ARG A 178 -5.90 22.18 15.61
C ARG A 178 -5.69 20.82 14.95
N ARG A 179 -5.64 19.74 15.73
CA ARG A 179 -5.48 18.38 15.20
C ARG A 179 -6.82 17.81 14.70
N TYR A 180 -7.92 18.20 15.36
CA TYR A 180 -9.27 17.85 14.93
C TYR A 180 -9.62 18.45 13.56
N SER A 181 -9.33 19.74 13.33
CA SER A 181 -9.57 20.35 12.02
C SER A 181 -8.69 19.76 10.92
N ALA A 182 -7.44 19.39 11.21
CA ALA A 182 -6.58 18.71 10.24
C ALA A 182 -7.10 17.32 9.85
N ALA A 183 -7.70 16.58 10.79
CA ALA A 183 -8.28 15.25 10.54
C ALA A 183 -9.54 15.29 9.67
N LEU A 184 -10.29 16.40 9.66
CA LEU A 184 -11.50 16.56 8.85
C LEU A 184 -11.22 16.98 7.39
N ARG A 185 -10.04 17.56 7.10
CA ARG A 185 -9.70 18.08 5.78
C ARG A 185 -9.90 17.09 4.63
N PRO A 186 -9.53 15.80 4.74
CA PRO A 186 -9.78 14.84 3.67
C PRO A 186 -11.28 14.67 3.37
N GLY A 187 -12.11 14.59 4.41
CA GLY A 187 -13.56 14.48 4.26
C GLY A 187 -14.20 15.73 3.64
N GLU A 188 -13.74 16.92 4.05
CA GLU A 188 -14.16 18.19 3.47
C GLU A 188 -13.76 18.30 1.98
N ARG A 189 -12.51 17.95 1.64
CA ARG A 189 -12.03 17.93 0.25
C ARG A 189 -12.83 16.95 -0.60
N LEU A 190 -13.11 15.76 -0.08
CA LEU A 190 -13.95 14.77 -0.77
C LEU A 190 -15.35 15.33 -1.03
N ALA A 191 -15.98 15.96 -0.04
CA ALA A 191 -17.29 16.58 -0.21
C ALA A 191 -17.29 17.71 -1.26
N GLN A 192 -16.23 18.53 -1.32
CA GLN A 192 -16.07 19.56 -2.35
C GLN A 192 -15.95 18.97 -3.76
N LEU A 193 -15.17 17.90 -3.92
CA LEU A 193 -15.00 17.19 -5.19
C LEU A 193 -16.30 16.55 -5.65
N LEU A 194 -16.96 15.79 -4.79
CA LEU A 194 -18.24 15.13 -5.09
C LEU A 194 -19.36 16.15 -5.37
N GLY A 195 -19.34 17.28 -4.67
CA GLY A 195 -20.29 18.37 -4.87
C GLY A 195 -19.96 19.27 -6.08
N GLY A 196 -18.89 18.98 -6.83
CA GLY A 196 -18.47 19.78 -7.99
C GLY A 196 -17.97 21.19 -7.66
N ARG A 197 -17.79 21.51 -6.37
CA ARG A 197 -17.31 22.83 -5.89
C ARG A 197 -15.81 23.00 -6.08
N ALA A 198 -15.10 21.90 -6.32
CA ALA A 198 -13.72 21.91 -6.72
C ALA A 198 -13.48 20.78 -7.72
N GLN A 199 -12.51 20.96 -8.60
CA GLN A 199 -12.05 19.92 -9.52
C GLN A 199 -10.73 19.33 -9.03
N PRO A 200 -10.50 18.02 -9.25
CA PRO A 200 -9.17 17.46 -9.10
C PRO A 200 -8.28 17.99 -10.21
N LEU A 201 -7.03 18.30 -9.89
CA LEU A 201 -6.03 18.60 -10.91
C LEU A 201 -5.42 17.30 -11.42
N THR A 202 -5.00 17.25 -12.68
CA THR A 202 -4.32 16.07 -13.23
C THR A 202 -3.02 15.80 -12.48
N CYS A 203 -2.29 16.87 -12.12
CA CYS A 203 -1.07 16.73 -11.35
C CYS A 203 -1.29 16.15 -9.93
N GLU A 204 -2.49 16.21 -9.36
CA GLU A 204 -2.77 15.61 -8.04
C GLU A 204 -2.63 14.09 -8.10
N GLU A 205 -3.26 13.43 -9.08
CA GLU A 205 -3.14 11.97 -9.25
C GLU A 205 -1.70 11.56 -9.61
N LEU A 206 -1.06 12.27 -10.54
CA LEU A 206 0.32 11.97 -10.93
C LEU A 206 1.31 12.13 -9.76
N THR A 207 1.05 13.08 -8.84
CA THR A 207 1.84 13.24 -7.62
C THR A 207 1.66 12.05 -6.68
N LEU A 208 0.42 11.56 -6.52
CA LEU A 208 0.15 10.38 -5.68
C LEU A 208 0.83 9.12 -6.23
N ARG A 209 0.84 8.95 -7.56
CA ARG A 209 1.56 7.84 -8.22
C ARG A 209 3.06 7.96 -8.00
N ALA A 210 3.64 9.14 -8.24
CA ALA A 210 5.07 9.35 -8.05
C ALA A 210 5.50 9.11 -6.59
N ARG A 211 4.67 9.50 -5.62
CA ARG A 211 4.88 9.20 -4.19
C ARG A 211 4.84 7.70 -3.92
N LEU A 212 3.81 7.01 -4.41
CA LEU A 212 3.70 5.56 -4.24
C LEU A 212 4.93 4.86 -4.81
N ASP A 213 5.35 5.18 -6.04
CA ASP A 213 6.52 4.57 -6.65
C ASP A 213 7.82 4.89 -5.93
N LEU A 214 7.99 6.12 -5.40
CA LEU A 214 9.14 6.47 -4.58
C LEU A 214 9.18 5.64 -3.28
N ASP A 215 8.05 5.53 -2.58
CA ASP A 215 7.94 4.80 -1.33
C ASP A 215 8.15 3.28 -1.52
N GLN A 216 7.85 2.76 -2.72
CA GLN A 216 8.12 1.37 -3.09
C GLN A 216 9.51 1.14 -3.71
N GLY A 217 10.40 2.15 -3.69
CA GLY A 217 11.76 2.06 -4.23
C GLY A 217 11.83 1.98 -5.76
N ARG A 218 10.73 2.23 -6.47
CA ARG A 218 10.65 2.22 -7.94
C ARG A 218 11.06 3.56 -8.53
N LEU A 219 12.32 3.92 -8.29
CA LEU A 219 12.82 5.28 -8.54
C LEU A 219 12.70 5.71 -10.02
N HIS A 220 12.86 4.78 -10.95
CA HIS A 220 12.70 5.05 -12.39
C HIS A 220 11.27 5.50 -12.72
N HIS A 221 10.27 4.82 -12.18
CA HIS A 221 8.88 5.19 -12.41
C HIS A 221 8.55 6.51 -11.70
N ALA A 222 8.98 6.65 -10.44
CA ALA A 222 8.76 7.87 -9.67
C ALA A 222 9.31 9.12 -10.39
N ALA A 223 10.49 9.02 -11.01
CA ALA A 223 11.08 10.12 -11.78
C ALA A 223 10.25 10.48 -13.03
N ILE A 224 9.76 9.48 -13.77
CA ILE A 224 8.92 9.66 -14.96
C ILE A 224 7.58 10.31 -14.57
N GLU A 225 6.93 9.78 -13.55
CA GLU A 225 5.64 10.28 -13.07
C GLU A 225 5.76 11.68 -12.48
N LEU A 226 6.82 11.95 -11.71
CA LEU A 226 7.08 13.29 -11.17
C LEU A 226 7.29 14.33 -12.27
N GLN A 227 8.00 13.99 -13.35
CA GLN A 227 8.15 14.89 -14.49
C GLN A 227 6.80 15.21 -15.14
N ALA A 228 5.94 14.20 -15.34
CA ALA A 228 4.59 14.43 -15.84
C ALA A 228 3.74 15.28 -14.88
N ALA A 229 3.88 15.05 -13.56
CA ALA A 229 3.18 15.78 -12.51
C ALA A 229 3.62 17.25 -12.47
N VAL A 230 4.92 17.55 -12.55
CA VAL A 230 5.45 18.92 -12.56
C VAL A 230 5.10 19.65 -13.86
N ALA A 231 5.27 18.99 -15.01
CA ALA A 231 4.98 19.59 -16.31
C ALA A 231 3.50 19.97 -16.47
N THR A 232 2.59 19.13 -15.95
CA THR A 232 1.15 19.38 -15.94
C THR A 232 0.74 20.32 -14.80
N GLY A 233 1.38 20.19 -13.64
CA GLY A 233 1.00 20.92 -12.43
C GLY A 233 1.37 22.40 -12.45
N LEU A 234 2.50 22.78 -13.08
CA LEU A 234 2.88 24.19 -13.20
C LEU A 234 1.81 25.06 -13.88
N PRO A 235 1.30 24.72 -15.08
CA PRO A 235 0.22 25.48 -15.70
C PRO A 235 -1.10 25.36 -14.93
N GLU A 236 -1.46 24.18 -14.40
CA GLU A 236 -2.69 23.98 -13.62
C GLU A 236 -2.72 24.87 -12.36
N LEU A 237 -1.63 24.89 -11.58
CA LEU A 237 -1.51 25.72 -10.37
C LEU A 237 -1.47 27.22 -10.69
N ALA A 238 -0.83 27.60 -11.79
CA ALA A 238 -0.79 29.00 -12.22
C ALA A 238 -2.17 29.50 -12.67
N ALA A 239 -2.97 28.65 -13.34
CA ALA A 239 -4.31 28.99 -13.82
C ALA A 239 -5.30 29.33 -12.70
N GLU A 240 -5.05 28.90 -11.46
CA GLU A 240 -5.88 29.27 -10.32
C GLU A 240 -5.75 30.74 -9.91
N GLY A 241 -4.71 31.45 -10.37
CA GLY A 241 -4.52 32.88 -10.10
C GLY A 241 -4.26 33.24 -8.62
N ARG A 242 -4.00 32.25 -7.77
CA ARG A 242 -3.86 32.44 -6.31
C ARG A 242 -2.48 32.97 -5.94
N HIS A 243 -2.45 34.17 -5.36
CA HIS A 243 -1.20 34.83 -4.97
C HIS A 243 -0.40 34.04 -3.92
N GLU A 244 -1.10 33.31 -3.04
CA GLU A 244 -0.54 32.46 -1.99
C GLU A 244 0.31 31.29 -2.55
N LEU A 245 0.08 30.90 -3.81
CA LEU A 245 0.81 29.83 -4.48
C LEU A 245 2.03 30.33 -5.27
N SER A 246 2.13 31.63 -5.54
CA SER A 246 3.15 32.23 -6.41
C SER A 246 4.59 31.83 -6.04
N VAL A 247 4.93 31.90 -4.75
CA VAL A 247 6.26 31.52 -4.23
C VAL A 247 6.55 30.04 -4.51
N ARG A 248 5.57 29.16 -4.28
CA ARG A 248 5.71 27.71 -4.47
C ARG A 248 5.80 27.34 -5.94
N ILE A 249 5.04 28.02 -6.79
CA ILE A 249 5.12 27.87 -8.25
C ILE A 249 6.52 28.27 -8.74
N ALA A 250 7.05 29.39 -8.26
CA ALA A 250 8.40 29.83 -8.62
C ALA A 250 9.49 28.85 -8.14
N GLU A 251 9.35 28.25 -6.96
CA GLU A 251 10.22 27.17 -6.49
C GLU A 251 10.16 25.94 -7.41
N LEU A 252 8.96 25.48 -7.77
CA LEU A 252 8.77 24.35 -8.68
C LEU A 252 9.33 24.62 -10.09
N GLN A 253 9.19 25.84 -10.59
CA GLN A 253 9.77 26.25 -11.87
C GLN A 253 11.29 26.11 -11.86
N LYS A 254 11.96 26.50 -10.77
CA LYS A 254 13.43 26.33 -10.63
C LYS A 254 13.84 24.86 -10.64
N LEU A 255 13.01 23.97 -10.08
CA LEU A 255 13.28 22.53 -10.02
C LEU A 255 12.96 21.80 -11.34
N SER A 256 12.12 22.37 -12.20
CA SER A 256 11.61 21.69 -13.42
C SER A 256 12.70 21.12 -14.34
N ALA A 257 13.79 21.86 -14.55
CA ALA A 257 14.90 21.39 -15.38
C ALA A 257 15.64 20.19 -14.77
N ALA A 258 15.79 20.18 -13.44
CA ALA A 258 16.42 19.09 -12.71
C ALA A 258 15.53 17.83 -12.72
N VAL A 259 14.21 17.99 -12.52
CA VAL A 259 13.23 16.89 -12.62
C VAL A 259 13.22 16.30 -14.03
N ALA A 260 13.22 17.13 -15.06
CA ALA A 260 13.29 16.66 -16.45
C ALA A 260 14.59 15.90 -16.75
N ALA A 261 15.69 16.23 -16.09
CA ALA A 261 16.93 15.46 -16.19
C ALA A 261 16.81 14.08 -15.52
N GLN A 262 16.09 13.96 -14.41
CA GLN A 262 15.84 12.67 -13.75
C GLN A 262 14.95 11.75 -14.60
N ASP A 263 13.88 12.27 -15.24
CA ASP A 263 13.08 11.50 -16.20
C ASP A 263 13.92 10.99 -17.37
N ARG A 264 14.79 11.85 -17.95
CA ARG A 264 15.71 11.41 -19.01
C ARG A 264 16.67 10.33 -18.54
N ALA A 265 17.24 10.45 -17.34
CA ALA A 265 18.11 9.43 -16.76
C ALA A 265 17.36 8.09 -16.56
N ALA A 266 16.13 8.14 -16.05
CA ALA A 266 15.28 6.96 -15.89
C ALA A 266 14.96 6.27 -17.23
N ARG A 267 14.65 7.04 -18.28
CA ARG A 267 14.35 6.48 -19.61
C ARG A 267 15.57 5.94 -20.34
N ALA A 268 16.74 6.54 -20.11
CA ALA A 268 17.99 6.12 -20.75
C ALA A 268 18.52 4.78 -20.21
N ALA A 269 17.96 4.27 -19.11
CA ALA A 269 18.43 3.07 -18.41
C ALA A 269 19.96 3.13 -18.14
N SER A 270 20.46 4.31 -17.77
CA SER A 270 21.88 4.52 -17.49
C SER A 270 22.30 3.81 -16.19
N GLU A 271 23.57 3.45 -16.09
CA GLU A 271 24.12 2.76 -14.90
C GLU A 271 23.97 3.58 -13.61
N GLN A 272 24.08 4.92 -13.68
CA GLN A 272 23.84 5.79 -12.51
C GLN A 272 22.36 5.93 -12.15
N GLY A 273 21.43 5.76 -13.09
CA GLY A 273 20.01 5.98 -12.87
C GLY A 273 19.63 7.40 -12.41
N PRO A 274 18.34 7.63 -12.09
CA PRO A 274 17.87 8.85 -11.42
C PRO A 274 18.38 8.97 -9.97
N SER A 275 18.52 10.20 -9.49
CA SER A 275 18.89 10.51 -8.09
C SER A 275 17.65 10.54 -7.18
N GLU A 276 17.64 9.70 -6.15
CA GLU A 276 16.55 9.64 -5.17
C GLU A 276 16.36 10.97 -4.43
N GLU A 277 17.45 11.60 -4.01
CA GLU A 277 17.41 12.86 -3.27
C GLU A 277 16.72 13.97 -4.08
N VAL A 278 17.05 14.09 -5.37
CA VAL A 278 16.44 15.09 -6.27
C VAL A 278 14.95 14.80 -6.47
N VAL A 279 14.60 13.54 -6.73
CA VAL A 279 13.20 13.12 -6.94
C VAL A 279 12.38 13.39 -5.67
N ARG A 280 12.87 12.95 -4.52
CA ARG A 280 12.22 13.13 -3.21
C ARG A 280 12.02 14.61 -2.89
N HIS A 281 13.07 15.42 -3.02
CA HIS A 281 13.01 16.85 -2.73
C HIS A 281 11.98 17.58 -3.61
N ALA A 282 12.01 17.33 -4.93
CA ALA A 282 11.07 17.96 -5.86
C ALA A 282 9.61 17.49 -5.62
N LEU A 283 9.41 16.21 -5.33
CA LEU A 283 8.10 15.67 -4.96
C LEU A 283 7.53 16.33 -3.70
N GLU A 284 8.33 16.46 -2.64
CA GLU A 284 7.93 17.15 -1.40
C GLU A 284 7.57 18.62 -1.63
N ARG A 285 8.16 19.25 -2.64
CA ARG A 285 7.80 20.62 -3.04
C ARG A 285 6.48 20.68 -3.80
N LEU A 286 6.22 19.74 -4.69
CA LEU A 286 4.94 19.65 -5.39
C LEU A 286 3.80 19.34 -4.40
N GLU A 287 3.98 18.38 -3.51
CA GLU A 287 3.02 18.06 -2.46
C GLU A 287 2.74 19.24 -1.52
N ALA A 288 3.75 20.06 -1.21
CA ALA A 288 3.56 21.25 -0.40
C ALA A 288 2.73 22.32 -1.13
N ALA A 289 2.88 22.45 -2.46
CA ALA A 289 2.04 23.32 -3.28
C ALA A 289 0.58 22.84 -3.30
N LEU A 290 0.37 21.53 -3.51
CA LEU A 290 -0.97 20.93 -3.49
C LEU A 290 -1.64 21.04 -2.11
N ARG A 291 -0.91 20.79 -1.02
CA ARG A 291 -1.43 20.99 0.34
C ARG A 291 -1.80 22.44 0.61
N ALA A 292 -1.00 23.40 0.14
CA ALA A 292 -1.31 24.83 0.29
C ALA A 292 -2.56 25.22 -0.50
N ARG A 293 -2.71 24.71 -1.72
CA ARG A 293 -3.90 24.86 -2.55
C ARG A 293 -5.15 24.37 -1.82
N THR A 294 -5.14 23.16 -1.29
CA THR A 294 -6.29 22.58 -0.56
C THR A 294 -6.60 23.36 0.71
N ALA A 295 -5.58 23.77 1.47
CA ALA A 295 -5.76 24.47 2.74
C ALA A 295 -6.43 25.84 2.59
N ALA A 296 -6.28 26.48 1.42
CA ALA A 296 -6.75 27.83 1.20
C ALA A 296 -8.08 27.89 0.41
N GLY A 297 -8.60 26.76 -0.09
CA GLY A 297 -9.97 26.61 -0.63
C GLY A 297 -11.06 26.45 0.44
N LEU A 298 -10.76 26.83 1.69
CA LEU A 298 -11.61 26.67 2.87
C LEU A 298 -12.24 28.01 3.33
N ARG A 299 -12.65 28.86 2.39
CA ARG A 299 -13.47 30.05 2.67
C ARG A 299 -14.83 29.93 2.03
#